data_AF-A0A560K512-F1
#
_entry.id   AF-A0A560K512-F1
#
_cell.length_a   1.000
_cell.length_b   1.000
_cell.length_c   1.000
_cell.angle_alpha   90.00
_cell.angle_beta   90.00
_cell.angle_gamma   90.00
#
_symmetry.space_group_name_H-M   'P 1'
#
loop_
_entity.id
_entity.type
_entity.pdbx_description
1 polymer ?
#
loop_
_entity_poly.entity_id
_entity_poly.type
_entity_poly.pdbx_seq_one_letter_code
_entity_poly.pdbx_strand_id
1 'polypeptide(L)'
;MSDTPSQSSAPQERGLAITTAQATVAAAALAVVSAIGGAFIQSMTTRDVEAGKSSTALSIEKTKVDGSLEIERQKQAAATELARREFETKLILKAIETPDRDEAVRNLKFFLNAGFIQDPDQKIVNLSASQYPSITPPPPTVSVPFERRPAGQPPTSQDQVNPKLFEAASSLVGYSTANVPGTGRGMLASAWSVNEVARIALGKPISSSNGDNGLSILATFEILKARHIEQPIAKVKPGMIIVSPTQGSATGHIGITGTPLADEPDNFIIFSNSSTSAAFAQNFTLRSWKALFEEKKLEVHFFEIDFKAQ
;
A
#
# COMPACT_ATOMS: atom_id res chain seq x y z
N MET A 1 -86.74 20.93 24.32
CA MET A 1 -86.32 21.40 22.99
C MET A 1 -86.21 20.14 22.13
N SER A 2 -87.28 19.44 21.74
CA SER A 2 -88.58 19.88 21.22
C SER A 2 -88.39 20.78 20.01
N ASP A 3 -88.37 20.20 18.80
CA ASP A 3 -89.14 20.72 17.65
C ASP A 3 -89.17 19.72 16.46
N THR A 4 -90.34 19.07 16.37
CA THR A 4 -91.25 18.92 15.22
C THR A 4 -90.73 18.89 13.77
N PRO A 5 -91.12 17.88 12.96
CA PRO A 5 -90.76 17.76 11.54
C PRO A 5 -91.75 18.47 10.61
N SER A 6 -91.24 19.04 9.51
CA SER A 6 -92.02 19.66 8.43
C SER A 6 -92.32 18.62 7.33
N GLN A 7 -93.61 18.37 7.09
CA GLN A 7 -94.11 17.55 6.00
C GLN A 7 -94.16 18.37 4.70
N SER A 8 -93.47 17.87 3.66
CA SER A 8 -93.57 18.37 2.29
C SER A 8 -94.35 17.37 1.44
N SER A 9 -95.48 17.81 0.91
CA SER A 9 -96.39 17.07 0.03
C SER A 9 -95.80 16.89 -1.37
N ALA A 10 -95.58 15.64 -1.77
CA ALA A 10 -95.15 15.27 -3.12
C ALA A 10 -96.33 15.25 -4.12
N PRO A 11 -96.11 15.65 -5.39
CA PRO A 11 -97.11 15.60 -6.44
C PRO A 11 -97.35 14.17 -6.92
N GLN A 12 -98.61 13.85 -7.17
CA GLN A 12 -99.10 12.56 -7.62
C GLN A 12 -98.77 12.36 -9.11
N GLU A 13 -97.62 11.74 -9.41
CA GLU A 13 -97.25 11.35 -10.77
C GLU A 13 -98.05 10.13 -11.23
N ARG A 14 -98.69 10.26 -12.40
CA ARG A 14 -99.38 9.19 -13.11
C ARG A 14 -98.32 8.24 -13.69
N GLY A 15 -98.09 7.12 -13.01
CA GLY A 15 -97.21 6.06 -13.47
C GLY A 15 -97.73 5.43 -14.76
N LEU A 16 -96.98 5.61 -15.85
CA LEU A 16 -97.02 4.72 -17.01
C LEU A 16 -96.68 3.32 -16.50
N ALA A 17 -97.63 2.38 -16.62
CA ALA A 17 -97.44 0.99 -16.25
C ALA A 17 -96.47 0.32 -17.23
N ILE A 18 -95.17 0.50 -16.99
CA ILE A 18 -94.12 -0.26 -17.65
C ILE A 18 -94.20 -1.67 -17.08
N THR A 19 -94.51 -2.63 -17.95
CA THR A 19 -94.57 -4.03 -17.56
C THR A 19 -93.21 -4.50 -17.04
N THR A 20 -93.19 -5.44 -16.11
CA THR A 20 -91.97 -5.95 -15.48
C THR A 20 -90.92 -6.39 -16.50
N ALA A 21 -91.36 -6.96 -17.63
CA ALA A 21 -90.49 -7.35 -18.74
C ALA A 21 -89.81 -6.14 -19.43
N GLN A 22 -90.53 -5.04 -19.64
CA GLN A 22 -89.96 -3.81 -20.22
C GLN A 22 -88.98 -3.13 -19.26
N ALA A 23 -89.25 -3.18 -17.95
CA ALA A 23 -88.34 -2.67 -16.93
C ALA A 23 -87.02 -3.47 -16.89
N THR A 24 -87.08 -4.80 -17.01
CA THR A 24 -85.86 -5.64 -17.07
C THR A 24 -85.04 -5.37 -18.31
N VAL A 25 -85.67 -5.22 -19.48
CA VAL A 25 -84.95 -4.91 -20.73
C VAL A 25 -84.34 -3.50 -20.69
N ALA A 26 -85.07 -2.51 -20.17
CA ALA A 26 -84.55 -1.16 -20.01
C ALA A 26 -83.38 -1.11 -19.01
N ALA A 27 -83.47 -1.84 -17.89
CA ALA A 27 -82.39 -1.95 -16.92
C ALA A 27 -81.15 -2.66 -17.50
N ALA A 28 -81.35 -3.73 -18.28
CA ALA A 28 -80.26 -4.42 -18.98
C ALA A 28 -79.59 -3.54 -20.04
N ALA A 29 -80.38 -2.79 -20.81
CA ALA A 29 -79.84 -1.85 -21.80
C ALA A 29 -79.06 -0.70 -21.15
N LEU A 30 -79.57 -0.12 -20.06
CA LEU A 30 -78.87 0.89 -19.27
C LEU A 30 -77.58 0.32 -18.67
N ALA A 31 -77.59 -0.91 -18.13
CA ALA A 31 -76.40 -1.54 -17.58
C ALA A 31 -75.30 -1.77 -18.64
N VAL A 32 -75.68 -2.17 -19.87
CA VAL A 32 -74.72 -2.34 -20.98
C VAL A 32 -74.15 -1.00 -21.43
N VAL A 33 -74.98 0.04 -21.55
CA VAL A 33 -74.51 1.40 -21.92
C VAL A 33 -73.60 1.99 -20.83
N SER A 34 -73.93 1.77 -19.55
CA SER A 34 -73.09 2.19 -18.42
C SER A 34 -71.77 1.41 -18.35
N ALA A 35 -71.77 0.11 -18.66
CA ALA A 35 -70.55 -0.70 -18.70
C ALA A 35 -69.62 -0.27 -19.84
N ILE A 36 -70.16 0.03 -21.03
CA ILE A 36 -69.38 0.52 -22.17
C ILE A 36 -68.82 1.92 -21.90
N GLY A 37 -69.63 2.82 -21.32
CA GLY A 37 -69.18 4.16 -20.93
C GLY A 37 -68.09 4.14 -19.85
N GLY A 38 -68.24 3.29 -18.84
CA GLY A 38 -67.24 3.11 -17.78
C GLY A 38 -65.91 2.57 -18.30
N ALA A 39 -65.95 1.58 -19.19
CA ALA A 39 -64.74 1.01 -19.81
C ALA A 39 -64.01 2.03 -20.69
N PHE A 40 -64.72 2.93 -21.37
CA PHE A 40 -64.11 3.95 -22.23
C PHE A 40 -63.42 5.06 -21.40
N ILE A 41 -64.05 5.52 -20.31
CA ILE A 41 -63.46 6.52 -19.40
C ILE A 41 -62.24 5.93 -18.68
N GLN A 42 -62.32 4.66 -18.23
CA GLN A 42 -61.16 3.97 -17.65
C GLN A 42 -60.04 3.78 -18.68
N SER A 43 -60.34 3.39 -19.92
CA SER A 43 -59.30 3.21 -20.94
C SER A 43 -58.57 4.51 -21.32
N MET A 44 -59.27 5.66 -21.34
CA MET A 44 -58.62 6.94 -21.65
C MET A 44 -57.73 7.42 -20.49
N THR A 45 -58.23 7.31 -19.26
CA THR A 45 -57.46 7.70 -18.06
C THR A 45 -56.26 6.78 -17.80
N THR A 46 -56.35 5.48 -18.09
CA THR A 46 -55.22 4.55 -17.96
C THR A 46 -54.12 4.85 -18.98
N ARG A 47 -54.46 5.17 -20.23
CA ARG A 47 -53.45 5.48 -21.26
C ARG A 47 -52.66 6.74 -20.94
N ASP A 48 -53.32 7.79 -20.44
CA ASP A 48 -52.64 9.04 -20.07
C ASP A 48 -51.74 8.85 -18.83
N VAL A 49 -52.18 8.05 -17.86
CA VAL A 49 -51.38 7.73 -16.66
C VAL A 49 -50.18 6.85 -17.01
N GLU A 50 -50.32 5.88 -17.91
CA GLU A 50 -49.22 5.03 -18.35
C GLU A 50 -48.19 5.80 -19.19
N ALA A 51 -48.64 6.69 -20.09
CA ALA A 51 -47.76 7.57 -20.84
C ALA A 51 -46.97 8.53 -19.92
N GLY A 52 -47.62 9.10 -18.90
CA GLY A 52 -46.97 9.95 -17.89
C GLY A 52 -45.97 9.21 -17.00
N LYS A 53 -46.27 7.95 -16.64
CA LYS A 53 -45.34 7.10 -15.88
C LYS A 53 -44.10 6.74 -16.69
N SER A 54 -44.26 6.42 -17.98
CA SER A 54 -43.13 6.07 -18.85
C SER A 54 -42.20 7.27 -19.09
N SER A 55 -42.74 8.47 -19.27
CA SER A 55 -41.90 9.68 -19.45
C SER A 55 -41.15 10.05 -18.17
N THR A 56 -41.78 9.90 -17.00
CA THR A 56 -41.14 10.13 -15.70
C THR A 56 -40.08 9.08 -15.39
N ALA A 57 -40.33 7.81 -15.72
CA ALA A 57 -39.33 6.75 -15.54
C ALA A 57 -38.08 7.01 -16.42
N LEU A 58 -38.29 7.41 -17.68
CA LEU A 58 -37.20 7.70 -18.61
C LEU A 58 -36.41 8.94 -18.20
N SER A 59 -37.06 9.99 -17.68
CA SER A 59 -36.35 11.17 -17.17
C SER A 59 -35.52 10.85 -15.93
N ILE A 60 -36.04 10.03 -15.01
CA ILE A 60 -35.29 9.57 -13.83
C ILE A 60 -34.08 8.72 -14.24
N GLU A 61 -34.26 7.80 -15.19
CA GLU A 61 -33.16 6.97 -15.69
C GLU A 61 -32.08 7.82 -16.37
N LYS A 62 -32.49 8.78 -17.21
CA LYS A 62 -31.57 9.73 -17.84
C LYS A 62 -30.78 10.54 -16.81
N THR A 63 -31.44 11.10 -15.80
CA THR A 63 -30.74 11.84 -14.73
C THR A 63 -29.78 10.96 -13.94
N LYS A 64 -30.13 9.67 -13.71
CA LYS A 64 -29.22 8.71 -13.05
C LYS A 64 -27.99 8.39 -13.91
N VAL A 65 -28.18 8.16 -15.21
CA VAL A 65 -27.09 7.89 -16.15
C VAL A 65 -26.18 9.10 -16.27
N ASP A 66 -26.73 10.30 -16.46
CA ASP A 66 -25.98 11.54 -16.56
C ASP A 66 -25.20 11.82 -15.27
N GLY A 67 -25.82 11.62 -14.10
CA GLY A 67 -25.15 11.76 -12.81
C GLY A 67 -24.04 10.73 -12.58
N SER A 68 -24.25 9.47 -12.97
CA SER A 68 -23.22 8.43 -12.88
C SER A 68 -22.03 8.71 -13.79
N LEU A 69 -22.30 9.21 -15.00
CA LEU A 69 -21.26 9.57 -15.98
C LEU A 69 -20.40 10.73 -15.46
N GLU A 70 -21.03 11.73 -14.85
CA GLU A 70 -20.32 12.88 -14.28
C GLU A 70 -19.43 12.48 -13.09
N ILE A 71 -19.95 11.63 -12.20
CA ILE A 71 -19.14 11.10 -11.07
C ILE A 71 -17.93 10.32 -11.60
N GLU A 72 -18.11 9.50 -12.63
CA GLU A 72 -17.00 8.71 -13.19
C GLU A 72 -15.94 9.61 -13.85
N ARG A 73 -16.36 10.66 -14.56
CA ARG A 73 -15.44 11.68 -15.10
C ARG A 73 -14.66 12.40 -14.00
N GLN A 74 -15.33 12.78 -12.91
CA GLN A 74 -14.69 13.42 -11.77
C GLN A 74 -13.68 12.50 -11.10
N LYS A 75 -14.00 11.20 -10.93
CA LYS A 75 -13.07 10.20 -10.41
C LYS A 75 -11.84 10.04 -11.31
N GLN A 76 -12.04 9.95 -12.62
CA GLN A 76 -10.94 9.80 -13.56
C GLN A 76 -10.03 11.04 -13.58
N ALA A 77 -10.62 12.24 -13.52
CA ALA A 77 -9.88 13.49 -13.44
C ALA A 77 -9.07 13.57 -12.13
N ALA A 78 -9.69 13.27 -10.99
CA ALA A 78 -9.02 13.26 -9.70
C ALA A 78 -7.89 12.21 -9.63
N ALA A 79 -8.10 11.02 -10.20
CA ALA A 79 -7.09 9.97 -10.25
C ALA A 79 -5.89 10.37 -11.13
N THR A 80 -6.15 11.01 -12.28
CA THR A 80 -5.10 11.50 -13.17
C THR A 80 -4.29 12.61 -12.50
N GLU A 81 -4.94 13.52 -11.80
CA GLU A 81 -4.29 14.59 -11.03
C GLU A 81 -3.47 14.04 -9.87
N LEU A 82 -3.99 13.05 -9.14
CA LEU A 82 -3.25 12.40 -8.06
C LEU A 82 -1.99 11.70 -8.60
N ALA A 83 -2.12 10.92 -9.67
CA ALA A 83 -0.99 10.23 -10.30
C ALA A 83 0.09 11.23 -10.78
N ARG A 84 -0.33 12.39 -11.30
CA ARG A 84 0.58 13.47 -11.67
C ARG A 84 1.33 14.02 -10.46
N ARG A 85 0.64 14.30 -9.34
CA ARG A 85 1.26 14.80 -8.10
C ARG A 85 2.21 13.81 -7.48
N GLU A 86 1.87 12.53 -7.47
CA GLU A 86 2.75 11.45 -7.00
C GLU A 86 4.02 11.37 -7.86
N PHE A 87 3.87 11.48 -9.18
CA PHE A 87 5.00 11.52 -10.10
C PHE A 87 5.90 12.74 -9.86
N GLU A 88 5.33 13.94 -9.73
CA GLU A 88 6.06 15.18 -9.43
C GLU A 88 6.80 15.07 -8.09
N THR A 89 6.14 14.55 -7.04
CA THR A 89 6.74 14.32 -5.72
C THR A 89 7.91 13.35 -5.80
N LYS A 90 7.75 12.25 -6.54
CA LYS A 90 8.80 11.24 -6.72
C LYS A 90 10.01 11.80 -7.46
N LEU A 91 9.79 12.66 -8.46
CA LEU A 91 10.87 13.34 -9.16
C LEU A 91 11.64 14.29 -8.23
N ILE A 92 10.93 15.06 -7.40
CA ILE A 92 11.54 15.95 -6.40
C ILE A 92 12.40 15.16 -5.43
N LEU A 93 11.86 14.07 -4.85
CA LEU A 93 12.58 13.22 -3.91
C LEU A 93 13.85 12.63 -4.54
N LYS A 94 13.75 12.15 -5.79
CA LYS A 94 14.90 11.63 -6.51
C LYS A 94 15.95 12.70 -6.84
N ALA A 95 15.51 13.93 -7.11
CA ALA A 95 16.39 15.06 -7.39
C ALA A 95 17.25 15.45 -6.19
N ILE A 96 16.73 15.27 -4.96
CA ILE A 96 17.40 15.59 -3.70
C ILE A 96 18.14 14.42 -3.07
N GLU A 97 18.00 13.20 -3.61
CA GLU A 97 18.66 11.98 -3.09
C GLU A 97 20.17 11.94 -3.43
N THR A 98 20.72 12.98 -4.08
CA THR A 98 22.15 13.05 -4.39
C THR A 98 22.97 13.39 -3.14
N PRO A 99 24.12 12.73 -2.91
CA PRO A 99 24.99 13.04 -1.78
C PRO A 99 25.66 14.42 -1.90
N ASP A 100 25.82 14.92 -3.12
CA ASP A 100 26.28 16.29 -3.37
C ASP A 100 25.10 17.27 -3.29
N ARG A 101 25.23 18.23 -2.37
CA ARG A 101 24.24 19.28 -2.14
C ARG A 101 24.15 20.26 -3.32
N ASP A 102 25.27 20.60 -3.94
CA ASP A 102 25.27 21.53 -5.08
C ASP A 102 24.57 20.88 -6.28
N GLU A 103 24.74 19.56 -6.44
CA GLU A 103 24.02 18.77 -7.44
C GLU A 103 22.52 18.72 -7.15
N ALA A 104 22.10 18.50 -5.90
CA ALA A 104 20.69 18.53 -5.51
C ALA A 104 20.03 19.88 -5.84
N VAL A 105 20.72 21.00 -5.55
CA VAL A 105 20.24 22.35 -5.86
C VAL A 105 20.16 22.57 -7.38
N ARG A 106 21.15 22.12 -8.15
CA ARG A 106 21.12 22.19 -9.62
C ARG A 106 19.93 21.40 -10.19
N ASN A 107 19.70 20.18 -9.68
CA ASN A 107 18.59 19.33 -10.10
C ASN A 107 17.24 19.99 -9.80
N LEU A 108 17.04 20.52 -8.59
CA LEU A 108 15.81 21.24 -8.22
C LEU A 108 15.56 22.46 -9.11
N LYS A 109 16.59 23.26 -9.39
CA LYS A 109 16.48 24.41 -10.31
C LYS A 109 16.16 23.99 -11.74
N PHE A 110 16.69 22.86 -12.19
CA PHE A 110 16.33 22.28 -13.50
C PHE A 110 14.84 21.92 -13.56
N PHE A 111 14.31 21.21 -12.56
CA PHE A 111 12.89 20.83 -12.52
C PHE A 111 11.96 22.04 -12.40
N LEU A 112 12.37 23.07 -11.66
CA LEU A 112 11.66 24.34 -11.59
C LEU A 112 11.61 25.03 -12.97
N ASN A 113 12.75 25.20 -13.62
CA ASN A 113 12.84 25.86 -14.93
C ASN A 113 12.11 25.09 -16.04
N ALA A 114 12.05 23.77 -15.94
CA ALA A 114 11.32 22.91 -16.87
C ALA A 114 9.80 22.89 -16.61
N GLY A 115 9.31 23.55 -15.55
CA GLY A 115 7.88 23.63 -15.23
C GLY A 115 7.31 22.37 -14.56
N PHE A 116 8.15 21.48 -14.03
CA PHE A 116 7.71 20.30 -13.28
C PHE A 116 7.36 20.62 -11.82
N ILE A 117 7.88 21.73 -11.29
CA ILE A 117 7.63 22.19 -9.92
C ILE A 117 7.14 23.64 -10.00
N GLN A 118 6.09 23.95 -9.24
CA GLN A 118 5.66 25.34 -9.06
C GLN A 118 6.31 25.91 -7.80
N ASP A 119 6.90 27.10 -7.91
CA ASP A 119 7.53 27.82 -6.80
C ASP A 119 6.89 29.21 -6.64
N PRO A 120 5.62 29.28 -6.21
CA PRO A 120 4.88 30.55 -6.12
C PRO A 120 5.56 31.54 -5.17
N ASP A 121 6.24 31.05 -4.14
CA ASP A 121 6.96 31.85 -3.15
C ASP A 121 8.40 32.18 -3.55
N GLN A 122 8.86 31.72 -4.72
CA GLN A 122 10.23 31.88 -5.19
C GLN A 122 11.29 31.35 -4.19
N LYS A 123 10.96 30.33 -3.39
CA LYS A 123 11.87 29.74 -2.41
C LYS A 123 12.97 28.93 -3.09
N ILE A 124 12.61 28.12 -4.08
CA ILE A 124 13.52 27.24 -4.81
C ILE A 124 14.43 28.04 -5.75
N VAL A 125 13.89 29.05 -6.45
CA VAL A 125 14.71 29.89 -7.34
C VAL A 125 15.76 30.68 -6.56
N ASN A 126 15.41 31.16 -5.36
CA ASN A 126 16.29 31.91 -4.47
C ASN A 126 17.17 31.02 -3.57
N LEU A 127 17.11 29.69 -3.72
CA LEU A 127 18.04 28.78 -3.02
C LEU A 127 19.47 29.11 -3.42
N SER A 128 20.24 29.65 -2.48
CA SER A 128 21.69 29.71 -2.55
C SER A 128 22.29 28.53 -1.78
N ALA A 129 23.37 27.95 -2.31
CA ALA A 129 24.04 26.81 -1.69
C ALA A 129 24.51 27.12 -0.25
N SER A 130 24.75 28.39 0.07
CA SER A 130 25.29 28.85 1.35
C SER A 130 24.25 29.19 2.43
N GLN A 131 22.95 29.33 2.10
CA GLN A 131 21.96 29.92 3.03
C GLN A 131 21.26 28.96 4.00
N TYR A 132 21.44 27.64 3.86
CA TYR A 132 20.76 26.68 4.74
C TYR A 132 21.77 25.91 5.61
N PRO A 133 21.51 25.79 6.93
CA PRO A 133 22.31 24.93 7.80
C PRO A 133 22.17 23.49 7.31
N SER A 134 23.30 22.80 7.11
CA SER A 134 23.30 21.37 6.86
C SER A 134 22.64 20.71 8.08
N ILE A 135 21.42 20.19 7.95
CA ILE A 135 20.65 19.66 9.08
C ILE A 135 21.35 18.46 9.74
N THR A 136 22.35 17.91 9.08
CA THR A 136 23.42 17.17 9.71
C THR A 136 24.67 17.41 8.87
N PRO A 137 25.84 17.74 9.45
CA PRO A 137 27.07 17.35 8.77
C PRO A 137 26.93 15.85 8.49
N PRO A 138 27.28 15.35 7.28
CA PRO A 138 27.41 13.91 7.12
C PRO A 138 28.24 13.46 8.32
N PRO A 139 27.78 12.47 9.11
CA PRO A 139 28.52 12.01 10.27
C PRO A 139 29.95 11.85 9.76
N PRO A 140 30.94 12.48 10.41
CA PRO A 140 32.30 12.48 9.90
C PRO A 140 32.55 11.06 9.47
N THR A 141 32.93 10.87 8.20
CA THR A 141 33.29 9.55 7.70
C THR A 141 34.54 9.19 8.48
N VAL A 142 34.34 8.72 9.71
CA VAL A 142 35.39 8.23 10.58
C VAL A 142 35.74 6.95 9.88
N SER A 143 36.69 7.05 8.98
CA SER A 143 37.49 5.96 8.44
C SER A 143 38.32 5.38 9.59
N VAL A 144 37.66 4.99 10.69
CA VAL A 144 38.24 4.04 11.63
C VAL A 144 38.44 2.77 10.81
N PRO A 145 39.69 2.33 10.63
CA PRO A 145 39.96 1.06 10.01
C PRO A 145 39.14 -0.01 10.73
N PHE A 146 38.43 -0.79 9.93
CA PHE A 146 37.47 -1.81 10.33
C PHE A 146 37.93 -2.68 11.51
N GLU A 147 39.22 -3.01 11.54
CA GLU A 147 39.85 -3.95 12.47
C GLU A 147 39.79 -3.52 13.95
N ARG A 148 39.17 -2.39 14.29
CA ARG A 148 39.19 -1.84 15.66
C ARG A 148 37.86 -1.79 16.38
N ARG A 149 36.73 -2.26 15.82
CA ARG A 149 35.53 -2.44 16.67
C ARG A 149 35.70 -3.69 17.53
N PRO A 150 35.79 -3.56 18.87
CA PRO A 150 35.90 -4.72 19.73
C PRO A 150 34.67 -5.60 19.54
N ALA A 151 34.86 -6.91 19.67
CA ALA A 151 33.74 -7.85 19.68
C ALA A 151 32.80 -7.48 20.83
N GLY A 152 31.49 -7.57 20.62
CA GLY A 152 30.52 -7.28 21.67
C GLY A 152 30.57 -8.29 22.80
N GLN A 153 29.96 -7.94 23.93
CA GLN A 153 29.76 -8.92 24.99
C GLN A 153 28.72 -9.96 24.54
N PRO A 154 29.01 -11.27 24.69
CA PRO A 154 28.05 -12.31 24.37
C PRO A 154 26.69 -12.10 25.07
N PRO A 155 25.57 -12.48 24.45
CA PRO A 155 24.27 -12.48 25.11
C PRO A 155 24.27 -13.44 26.31
N THR A 156 23.59 -13.08 27.39
CA THR A 156 23.42 -13.94 28.57
C THR A 156 22.13 -14.76 28.51
N SER A 157 21.24 -14.47 27.55
CA SER A 157 20.00 -15.21 27.30
C SER A 157 19.56 -15.09 25.84
N GLN A 158 18.68 -15.99 25.39
CA GLN A 158 18.12 -16.01 24.04
C GLN A 158 17.42 -14.69 23.68
N ASP A 159 16.66 -14.11 24.62
CA ASP A 159 15.89 -12.88 24.38
C ASP A 159 16.76 -11.65 24.10
N GLN A 160 18.07 -11.71 24.39
CA GLN A 160 19.01 -10.63 24.09
C GLN A 160 19.63 -10.71 22.69
N VAL A 161 19.55 -11.86 22.02
CA VAL A 161 20.27 -12.11 20.77
C VAL A 161 19.78 -11.18 19.66
N ASN A 162 18.47 -11.21 19.39
CA ASN A 162 17.85 -10.44 18.33
C ASN A 162 17.97 -8.91 18.56
N PRO A 163 17.67 -8.35 19.75
CA PRO A 163 17.90 -6.94 20.04
C PRO A 163 19.34 -6.48 19.77
N LYS A 164 20.34 -7.27 20.19
CA LYS A 164 21.75 -6.96 19.96
C LYS A 164 22.13 -6.99 18.48
N LEU A 165 21.65 -7.98 17.73
CA LEU A 165 21.87 -8.05 16.27
C LEU A 165 21.24 -6.85 15.55
N PHE A 166 20.01 -6.48 15.92
CA PHE A 166 19.32 -5.33 15.36
C PHE A 166 20.03 -4.01 15.64
N GLU A 167 20.45 -3.78 16.89
CA GLU A 167 21.20 -2.59 17.30
C GLU A 167 22.52 -2.49 16.53
N ALA A 168 23.28 -3.58 16.46
CA ALA A 168 24.54 -3.63 15.73
C ALA A 168 24.36 -3.41 14.23
N ALA A 169 23.36 -4.03 13.60
CA ALA A 169 23.02 -3.81 12.19
C ALA A 169 22.70 -2.34 11.90
N SER A 170 21.86 -1.74 12.73
CA SER A 170 21.48 -0.32 12.61
C SER A 170 22.69 0.61 12.74
N SER A 171 23.62 0.29 13.66
CA SER A 171 24.85 1.06 13.88
C SER A 171 25.89 0.97 12.75
N LEU A 172 25.71 0.03 11.81
CA LEU A 172 26.60 -0.20 10.67
C LEU A 172 26.02 0.33 9.36
N VAL A 173 24.84 0.95 9.35
CA VAL A 173 24.31 1.58 8.13
C VAL A 173 25.28 2.66 7.63
N GLY A 174 25.62 2.61 6.35
CA GLY A 174 26.63 3.46 5.71
C GLY A 174 28.06 2.93 5.80
N TYR A 175 28.29 1.80 6.48
CA TYR A 175 29.62 1.22 6.63
C TYR A 175 30.14 0.68 5.30
N SER A 176 31.30 1.16 4.83
CA SER A 176 31.88 0.71 3.56
C SER A 176 32.51 -0.68 3.67
N THR A 177 32.12 -1.57 2.77
CA THR A 177 32.67 -2.91 2.60
C THR A 177 33.68 -3.00 1.44
N ALA A 178 33.96 -1.87 0.76
CA ALA A 178 34.82 -1.81 -0.42
C ALA A 178 36.26 -2.28 -0.16
N ASN A 179 36.77 -2.11 1.06
CA ASN A 179 38.15 -2.46 1.41
C ASN A 179 38.27 -3.79 2.16
N VAL A 180 37.18 -4.56 2.25
CA VAL A 180 37.19 -5.84 2.96
C VAL A 180 37.90 -6.90 2.11
N PRO A 181 38.98 -7.53 2.61
CA PRO A 181 39.69 -8.58 1.89
C PRO A 181 38.76 -9.73 1.46
N GLY A 182 38.97 -10.26 0.26
CA GLY A 182 38.21 -11.40 -0.27
C GLY A 182 36.78 -11.09 -0.75
N THR A 183 36.29 -9.85 -0.60
CA THR A 183 34.91 -9.49 -1.00
C THR A 183 34.79 -8.91 -2.42
N GLY A 184 35.90 -8.83 -3.16
CA GLY A 184 35.89 -8.26 -4.51
C GLY A 184 35.44 -6.80 -4.52
N ARG A 185 36.06 -5.96 -3.68
CA ARG A 185 35.67 -4.55 -3.48
C ARG A 185 34.24 -4.36 -2.94
N GLY A 186 33.82 -5.21 -2.00
CA GLY A 186 32.48 -5.14 -1.37
C GLY A 186 31.36 -5.79 -2.18
N MET A 187 31.61 -6.24 -3.41
CA MET A 187 30.58 -6.85 -4.27
C MET A 187 30.04 -8.18 -3.70
N LEU A 188 30.88 -8.92 -2.98
CA LEU A 188 30.59 -10.24 -2.39
C LEU A 188 30.53 -10.19 -0.85
N ALA A 189 30.34 -9.01 -0.27
CA ALA A 189 30.46 -8.81 1.18
C ALA A 189 29.20 -9.16 1.99
N SER A 190 28.12 -9.69 1.41
CA SER A 190 26.86 -9.90 2.15
C SER A 190 26.98 -10.86 3.32
N ALA A 191 27.54 -12.06 3.10
CA ALA A 191 27.82 -13.01 4.18
C ALA A 191 28.80 -12.44 5.20
N TRP A 192 29.85 -11.77 4.73
CA TRP A 192 30.81 -11.11 5.58
C TRP A 192 30.16 -10.08 6.50
N SER A 193 29.28 -9.22 5.96
CA SER A 193 28.65 -8.14 6.72
C SER A 193 27.74 -8.69 7.82
N VAL A 194 26.99 -9.75 7.54
CA VAL A 194 26.12 -10.38 8.54
C VAL A 194 26.95 -11.07 9.62
N ASN A 195 28.04 -11.77 9.24
CA ASN A 195 28.98 -12.34 10.20
C ASN A 195 29.63 -11.25 11.07
N GLU A 196 29.93 -10.10 10.49
CA GLU A 196 30.51 -8.99 11.24
C GLU A 196 29.52 -8.34 12.21
N VAL A 197 28.27 -8.14 11.79
CA VAL A 197 27.21 -7.69 12.70
C VAL A 197 27.10 -8.68 13.86
N ALA A 198 27.12 -9.99 13.60
CA ALA A 198 27.09 -10.99 14.65
C ALA A 198 28.33 -10.93 15.56
N ARG A 199 29.53 -10.71 15.02
CA ARG A 199 30.76 -10.54 15.83
C ARG A 199 30.67 -9.31 16.75
N ILE A 200 30.16 -8.19 16.23
CA ILE A 200 29.96 -6.97 17.01
C ILE A 200 28.84 -7.14 18.05
N ALA A 201 27.75 -7.83 17.72
CA ALA A 201 26.60 -7.99 18.60
C ALA A 201 26.81 -9.08 19.67
N LEU A 202 27.36 -10.21 19.26
CA LEU A 202 27.35 -11.47 20.02
C LEU A 202 28.75 -11.92 20.45
N GLY A 203 29.79 -11.19 20.05
CA GLY A 203 31.18 -11.49 20.38
C GLY A 203 31.87 -12.45 19.40
N LYS A 204 31.13 -13.04 18.46
CA LYS A 204 31.67 -13.95 17.42
C LYS A 204 30.77 -14.00 16.17
N PRO A 205 31.34 -14.31 15.00
CA PRO A 205 30.55 -14.44 13.79
C PRO A 205 29.69 -15.72 13.81
N ILE A 206 28.64 -15.75 12.99
CA ILE A 206 27.79 -16.94 12.80
C ILE A 206 28.63 -18.09 12.21
N SER A 207 29.46 -17.75 11.23
CA SER A 207 30.37 -18.65 10.55
C SER A 207 31.77 -18.05 10.49
N SER A 208 32.77 -18.87 10.74
CA SER A 208 34.17 -18.50 10.58
C SER A 208 34.91 -19.54 9.76
N SER A 209 35.92 -19.09 9.02
CA SER A 209 36.88 -19.95 8.32
C SER A 209 38.27 -19.47 8.69
N ASN A 210 39.07 -20.32 9.35
CA ASN A 210 40.41 -19.97 9.84
C ASN A 210 40.45 -18.74 10.77
N GLY A 211 39.36 -18.48 11.51
CA GLY A 211 39.25 -17.32 12.41
C GLY A 211 38.72 -16.05 11.75
N ASP A 212 38.61 -16.00 10.42
CA ASP A 212 38.03 -14.89 9.69
C ASP A 212 36.51 -15.04 9.53
N ASN A 213 35.80 -13.91 9.42
CA ASN A 213 34.36 -13.89 9.13
C ASN A 213 34.07 -14.64 7.82
N GLY A 214 33.10 -15.55 7.84
CA GLY A 214 32.72 -16.33 6.67
C GLY A 214 32.29 -15.45 5.48
N LEU A 215 32.86 -15.71 4.31
CA LEU A 215 32.54 -15.02 3.05
C LEU A 215 31.47 -15.73 2.21
N SER A 216 31.15 -16.99 2.53
CA SER A 216 30.26 -17.83 1.72
C SER A 216 28.83 -17.83 2.27
N ILE A 217 27.87 -17.40 1.44
CA ILE A 217 26.44 -17.46 1.74
C ILE A 217 26.02 -18.91 2.00
N LEU A 218 26.46 -19.84 1.13
CA LEU A 218 26.11 -21.26 1.25
C LEU A 218 26.64 -21.85 2.56
N ALA A 219 27.92 -21.59 2.90
CA ALA A 219 28.48 -22.09 4.15
C ALA A 219 27.78 -21.50 5.39
N THR A 220 27.43 -20.21 5.34
CA THR A 220 26.67 -19.55 6.40
C THR A 220 25.28 -20.17 6.56
N PHE A 221 24.60 -20.47 5.46
CA PHE A 221 23.30 -21.12 5.45
C PHE A 221 23.34 -22.53 6.05
N GLU A 222 24.33 -23.35 5.68
CA GLU A 222 24.48 -24.69 6.26
C GLU A 222 24.69 -24.64 7.78
N ILE A 223 25.48 -23.66 8.27
CA ILE A 223 25.67 -23.46 9.71
C ILE A 223 24.37 -23.01 10.38
N LEU A 224 23.62 -22.09 9.78
CA LEU A 224 22.32 -21.64 10.27
C LEU A 224 21.36 -22.82 10.42
N LYS A 225 21.25 -23.67 9.39
CA LYS A 225 20.41 -24.88 9.45
C LYS A 225 20.86 -25.88 10.50
N ALA A 226 22.17 -26.06 10.68
CA ALA A 226 22.70 -27.06 11.59
C ALA A 226 22.64 -26.65 13.08
N ARG A 227 22.69 -25.34 13.37
CA ARG A 227 22.96 -24.84 14.73
C ARG A 227 21.94 -23.83 15.25
N HIS A 228 21.06 -23.33 14.40
CA HIS A 228 20.16 -22.23 14.73
C HIS A 228 18.71 -22.59 14.44
N ILE A 229 17.79 -21.75 14.88
CA ILE A 229 16.36 -22.07 14.89
C ILE A 229 15.73 -21.39 13.68
N GLU A 230 15.32 -22.19 12.69
CA GLU A 230 14.53 -21.69 11.56
C GLU A 230 13.12 -21.31 12.05
N GLN A 231 12.64 -20.13 11.64
CA GLN A 231 11.32 -19.62 12.01
C GLN A 231 10.45 -19.41 10.77
N PRO A 232 9.12 -19.59 10.90
CA PRO A 232 8.19 -19.20 9.84
C PRO A 232 8.10 -17.67 9.74
N ILE A 233 7.68 -17.19 8.57
CA ILE A 233 7.50 -15.75 8.29
C ILE A 233 6.61 -15.04 9.33
N ALA A 234 5.58 -15.72 9.84
CA ALA A 234 4.68 -15.19 10.87
C ALA A 234 5.33 -14.93 12.24
N LYS A 235 6.57 -15.41 12.45
CA LYS A 235 7.36 -15.20 13.67
C LYS A 235 8.58 -14.31 13.45
N VAL A 236 8.68 -13.65 12.30
CA VAL A 236 9.79 -12.72 12.02
C VAL A 236 9.77 -11.56 13.02
N LYS A 237 10.95 -11.24 13.53
CA LYS A 237 11.20 -10.16 14.49
C LYS A 237 12.44 -9.37 14.04
N PRO A 238 12.63 -8.13 14.52
CA PRO A 238 13.88 -7.41 14.31
C PRO A 238 15.09 -8.19 14.85
N GLY A 239 16.20 -8.19 14.11
CA GLY A 239 17.46 -8.83 14.49
C GLY A 239 17.62 -10.29 14.05
N MET A 240 16.63 -10.86 13.38
CA MET A 240 16.74 -12.21 12.81
C MET A 240 17.56 -12.20 11.52
N ILE A 241 18.17 -13.34 11.20
CA ILE A 241 18.89 -13.51 9.94
C ILE A 241 17.87 -13.89 8.86
N ILE A 242 17.88 -13.17 7.74
CA ILE A 242 17.14 -13.53 6.53
C ILE A 242 18.16 -13.99 5.48
N VAL A 243 17.90 -15.14 4.84
CA VAL A 243 18.80 -15.69 3.83
C VAL A 243 18.02 -16.33 2.69
N SER A 244 18.46 -16.01 1.47
CA SER A 244 18.08 -16.74 0.26
C SER A 244 19.34 -17.38 -0.28
N PRO A 245 19.57 -18.69 -0.06
CA PRO A 245 20.84 -19.33 -0.39
C PRO A 245 21.06 -19.38 -1.91
N THR A 246 22.32 -19.30 -2.34
CA THR A 246 22.69 -19.49 -3.74
C THR A 246 22.36 -20.91 -4.19
N GLN A 247 21.63 -21.07 -5.30
CA GLN A 247 21.32 -22.37 -5.90
C GLN A 247 21.66 -22.35 -7.40
N GLY A 248 22.47 -23.31 -7.85
CA GLY A 248 22.94 -23.36 -9.24
C GLY A 248 23.65 -22.06 -9.64
N SER A 249 23.19 -21.42 -10.71
CA SER A 249 23.70 -20.12 -11.19
C SER A 249 22.99 -18.91 -10.57
N ALA A 250 21.95 -19.11 -9.76
CA ALA A 250 21.20 -18.03 -9.14
C ALA A 250 21.91 -17.58 -7.85
N THR A 251 22.54 -16.40 -7.91
CA THR A 251 23.20 -15.79 -6.74
C THR A 251 22.18 -15.36 -5.70
N GLY A 252 22.32 -15.93 -4.50
CA GLY A 252 21.56 -15.61 -3.31
C GLY A 252 22.04 -14.36 -2.57
N HIS A 253 21.47 -14.11 -1.39
CA HIS A 253 21.85 -13.00 -0.52
C HIS A 253 21.49 -13.27 0.94
N ILE A 254 22.05 -12.48 1.85
CA ILE A 254 21.83 -12.61 3.30
C ILE A 254 21.79 -11.23 3.94
N GLY A 255 20.93 -11.07 4.94
CA GLY A 255 20.70 -9.82 5.65
C GLY A 255 20.16 -10.04 7.06
N ILE A 256 19.79 -8.95 7.70
CA ILE A 256 19.24 -8.90 9.06
C ILE A 256 17.92 -8.13 9.02
N THR A 257 16.87 -8.68 9.61
CA THR A 257 15.57 -8.04 9.69
C THR A 257 15.61 -6.83 10.63
N GLY A 258 14.95 -5.75 10.25
CA GLY A 258 14.82 -4.51 11.00
C GLY A 258 13.45 -4.38 11.65
N THR A 259 12.98 -3.14 11.86
CA THR A 259 11.63 -2.88 12.34
C THR A 259 10.59 -3.06 11.23
N PRO A 260 9.33 -3.38 11.58
CA PRO A 260 8.22 -3.29 10.63
C PRO A 260 8.05 -1.85 10.13
N LEU A 261 7.56 -1.72 8.90
CA LEU A 261 7.15 -0.43 8.35
C LEU A 261 5.83 0.01 9.02
N ALA A 262 5.69 1.32 9.28
CA ALA A 262 4.57 1.86 10.05
C ALA A 262 3.19 1.47 9.48
N ASP A 263 3.06 1.46 8.15
CA ASP A 263 1.82 1.18 7.45
C ASP A 263 1.67 -0.30 7.02
N GLU A 264 2.70 -1.12 7.25
CA GLU A 264 2.74 -2.51 6.81
C GLU A 264 3.44 -3.38 7.87
N PRO A 265 2.72 -3.83 8.92
CA PRO A 265 3.33 -4.54 10.05
C PRO A 265 3.99 -5.87 9.69
N ASP A 266 3.56 -6.48 8.58
CA ASP A 266 4.15 -7.70 8.03
C ASP A 266 5.33 -7.43 7.07
N ASN A 267 5.68 -6.15 6.84
CA ASN A 267 6.77 -5.77 5.95
C ASN A 267 7.90 -5.12 6.76
N PHE A 268 9.00 -5.86 6.88
CA PHE A 268 10.15 -5.44 7.67
C PHE A 268 11.17 -4.73 6.78
N ILE A 269 11.82 -3.73 7.34
CA ILE A 269 13.09 -3.23 6.79
C ILE A 269 14.12 -4.36 6.83
N ILE A 270 15.00 -4.47 5.83
CA ILE A 270 16.10 -5.43 5.84
C ILE A 270 17.44 -4.69 5.68
N PHE A 271 18.37 -4.96 6.60
CA PHE A 271 19.75 -4.50 6.54
C PHE A 271 20.61 -5.55 5.82
N SER A 272 21.33 -5.14 4.79
CA SER A 272 22.26 -6.03 4.09
C SER A 272 23.39 -5.25 3.43
N ASN A 273 24.41 -5.95 2.93
CA ASN A 273 25.39 -5.33 2.06
C ASN A 273 24.77 -5.00 0.70
N SER A 274 24.92 -3.76 0.26
CA SER A 274 24.65 -3.33 -1.10
C SER A 274 25.90 -3.50 -1.95
N SER A 275 25.86 -4.45 -2.91
CA SER A 275 26.98 -4.69 -3.82
C SER A 275 27.28 -3.48 -4.71
N THR A 276 26.27 -2.68 -5.06
CA THR A 276 26.43 -1.49 -5.93
C THR A 276 27.16 -0.35 -5.22
N SER A 277 26.84 -0.11 -3.94
CA SER A 277 27.49 0.95 -3.14
C SER A 277 28.68 0.45 -2.34
N ALA A 278 28.96 -0.87 -2.36
CA ALA A 278 29.97 -1.51 -1.53
C ALA A 278 29.88 -1.05 -0.07
N ALA A 279 28.65 -1.08 0.47
CA ALA A 279 28.36 -0.60 1.81
C ALA A 279 27.18 -1.36 2.45
N PHE A 280 27.22 -1.50 3.76
CA PHE A 280 26.11 -2.01 4.55
C PHE A 280 25.00 -0.95 4.63
N ALA A 281 23.78 -1.32 4.29
CA ALA A 281 22.68 -0.38 4.13
C ALA A 281 21.34 -1.00 4.50
N GLN A 282 20.37 -0.12 4.74
CA GLN A 282 18.96 -0.44 4.64
C GLN A 282 18.56 -0.33 3.16
N ASN A 283 18.62 -1.44 2.41
CA ASN A 283 18.42 -1.44 0.95
C ASN A 283 17.27 -2.35 0.49
N PHE A 284 16.63 -3.09 1.40
CA PHE A 284 15.49 -3.93 1.10
C PHE A 284 14.36 -3.76 2.11
N THR A 285 13.16 -4.11 1.69
CA THR A 285 12.04 -4.48 2.57
C THR A 285 11.81 -5.97 2.42
N LEU A 286 11.10 -6.61 3.35
CA LEU A 286 10.75 -8.02 3.25
C LEU A 286 9.98 -8.30 1.95
N ARG A 287 9.09 -7.40 1.55
CA ARG A 287 8.38 -7.48 0.26
C ARG A 287 9.35 -7.45 -0.92
N SER A 288 10.25 -6.47 -0.99
CA SER A 288 11.16 -6.36 -2.14
C SER A 288 12.21 -7.48 -2.17
N TRP A 289 12.61 -7.98 -1.00
CA TRP A 289 13.46 -9.17 -0.86
C TRP A 289 12.77 -10.40 -1.45
N LYS A 290 11.55 -10.71 -0.98
CA LYS A 290 10.78 -11.85 -1.47
C LYS A 290 10.57 -11.78 -2.97
N ALA A 291 10.09 -10.64 -3.49
CA ALA A 291 9.87 -10.46 -4.92
C ALA A 291 11.14 -10.75 -5.75
N LEU A 292 12.29 -10.22 -5.33
CA LEU A 292 13.57 -10.42 -6.02
C LEU A 292 14.01 -11.89 -6.02
N PHE A 293 13.91 -12.58 -4.88
CA PHE A 293 14.42 -13.95 -4.77
C PHE A 293 13.42 -15.01 -5.26
N GLU A 294 12.12 -14.74 -5.20
CA GLU A 294 11.09 -15.55 -5.86
C GLU A 294 11.26 -15.53 -7.38
N GLU A 295 11.56 -14.37 -8.00
CA GLU A 295 11.89 -14.27 -9.43
C GLU A 295 13.10 -15.16 -9.80
N LYS A 296 14.08 -15.23 -8.88
CA LYS A 296 15.27 -16.09 -9.02
C LYS A 296 15.02 -17.56 -8.65
N LYS A 297 13.82 -17.93 -8.23
CA LYS A 297 13.45 -19.26 -7.72
C LYS A 297 14.29 -19.69 -6.52
N LEU A 298 14.66 -18.74 -5.67
CA LEU A 298 15.38 -18.98 -4.42
C LEU A 298 14.41 -18.85 -3.25
N GLU A 299 14.42 -19.84 -2.36
CA GLU A 299 13.63 -19.81 -1.13
C GLU A 299 14.13 -18.72 -0.17
N VAL A 300 13.25 -18.27 0.72
CA VAL A 300 13.56 -17.26 1.75
C VAL A 300 13.41 -17.90 3.11
N HIS A 301 14.50 -17.95 3.86
CA HIS A 301 14.56 -18.55 5.19
C HIS A 301 14.83 -17.49 6.25
N PHE A 302 14.31 -17.71 7.46
CA PHE A 302 14.51 -16.84 8.61
C PHE A 302 15.09 -17.64 9.76
N PHE A 303 16.17 -17.16 10.35
CA PHE A 303 16.85 -17.85 11.45
C PHE A 303 16.95 -16.94 12.67
N GLU A 304 16.58 -17.51 13.81
CA GLU A 304 16.95 -17.00 15.11
C GLU A 304 18.27 -17.65 15.54
N ILE A 305 19.27 -16.84 15.86
CA ILE A 305 20.55 -17.36 16.35
C ILE A 305 20.33 -17.98 17.74
N ASP A 306 20.62 -19.27 17.89
CA ASP A 306 20.61 -19.94 19.19
C ASP A 306 21.84 -19.52 19.99
N PHE A 307 21.63 -18.82 21.10
CA PHE A 307 22.69 -18.32 21.96
C PHE A 307 23.56 -19.42 22.59
N LYS A 308 23.08 -20.68 22.64
CA LYS A 308 23.84 -21.82 23.16
C LYS A 308 24.73 -22.47 22.12
N ALA A 309 24.37 -22.34 20.85
CA ALA A 309 25.13 -22.88 19.73
C ALA A 309 26.25 -21.95 19.27
N GLN A 310 26.18 -20.72 19.76
CA GLN A 310 27.24 -19.73 19.78
C GLN A 310 28.33 -20.24 20.71
#